data_AF-A0A0J7NK14-F1
#
_entry.id   AF-A0A0J7NK14-F1
#
_cell.length_a   1.000
_cell.length_b   1.000
_cell.length_c   1.000
_cell.angle_alpha   90.00
_cell.angle_beta   90.00
_cell.angle_gamma   90.00
#
_symmetry.space_group_name_H-M   'P 1'
#
loop_
_entity.id
_entity.type
_entity.pdbx_description
1 polymer ?
#
loop_
_entity_poly.entity_id
_entity_poly.type
_entity_poly.pdbx_seq_one_letter_code
_entity_poly.pdbx_strand_id
1 'polypeptide(L)'
;MIRSSPICLRLRGLNIEVDLDEAMDNFFNTLYQKMFTVLNSQYNFDNKYLECVGEHMKEMRPFGDVPQKLGVQIKRSFVATRAFSQALTVAANVLKNMQTLKPSADCAAALTRMTACPSCSGISDNVLACGDMCANVMKGCLAQHAALDTEWNHFVEAVDKVADRLLGPFNIEVLVRPINLKISEAIMNFQESSHDVSQRVFTGCGRPMLGRRRRRDNRELELESLNFEQETLTEERSSTAAILDKLVKEIRQRVRDLRQFWVYLPYRLCNDGLVVPPSNTKECWNGTHVDKYIYPVSSDGETQMMNPEVRSMGPRPTIVRDQVFALTTITNRLRSAFNGQDVDWIDTEETWYGSGSGSGDGAFTDDEDGFKEGSGYEPHVESEPEPPKQPLPPVVHEVETPPRVDIEPRKGTSTSSTTGAGNNQTTSVESSGASRQKMSLSRALTTYLVPIVVMWFGGCLSDIPYL
;
A
#
# COMPACT_ATOMS: atom_id res chain seq x y z
N MET A 1 -2.15 24.47 11.92
CA MET A 1 -2.74 24.41 10.56
C MET A 1 -2.03 23.46 9.58
N ILE A 2 -0.86 22.88 9.88
CA ILE A 2 -0.15 21.96 8.96
C ILE A 2 -0.60 20.48 9.09
N ARG A 3 -1.35 20.13 10.14
CA ARG A 3 -1.85 18.76 10.38
C ARG A 3 -3.08 18.35 9.55
N SER A 4 -3.64 19.27 8.76
CA SER A 4 -4.82 19.04 7.91
C SER A 4 -4.56 19.40 6.45
N SER A 5 -3.30 19.32 6.01
CA SER A 5 -2.98 19.51 4.59
C SER A 5 -3.32 18.21 3.83
N PRO A 6 -3.93 18.26 2.63
CA PRO A 6 -4.28 17.08 1.84
C PRO A 6 -3.08 16.14 1.61
N ILE A 7 -1.88 16.74 1.54
CA ILE A 7 -0.57 16.13 1.45
C ILE A 7 -0.27 15.19 2.65
N CYS A 8 -0.69 15.56 3.85
CA CYS A 8 -0.46 14.80 5.08
C CYS A 8 -1.48 13.64 5.24
N LEU A 9 -2.69 13.80 4.69
CA LEU A 9 -3.71 12.75 4.63
C LEU A 9 -3.29 11.64 3.64
N ARG A 10 -2.68 12.01 2.49
CA ARG A 10 -2.17 11.06 1.49
C ARG A 10 -0.98 10.22 1.97
N LEU A 11 -0.19 10.70 2.94
CA LEU A 11 0.91 9.94 3.55
C LEU A 11 0.45 8.96 4.65
N ARG A 12 -0.77 9.11 5.19
CA ARG A 12 -1.26 8.32 6.33
C ARG A 12 -2.18 7.15 5.97
N GLY A 13 -2.38 6.86 4.68
CA GLY A 13 -3.25 5.75 4.26
C GLY A 13 -4.72 5.94 4.66
N LEU A 14 -5.17 7.17 4.89
CA LEU A 14 -6.60 7.46 5.03
C LEU A 14 -7.19 7.68 3.63
N ASN A 15 -8.19 6.86 3.32
CA ASN A 15 -9.03 6.83 2.11
C ASN A 15 -9.63 8.20 1.77
N ILE A 16 -8.82 9.09 1.23
CA ILE A 16 -9.28 10.24 0.47
C ILE A 16 -8.48 10.18 -0.81
N GLU A 17 -9.17 9.85 -1.90
CA GLU A 17 -8.72 10.07 -3.26
C GLU A 17 -8.58 11.57 -3.48
N VAL A 18 -7.53 12.16 -2.89
CA VAL A 18 -7.17 13.54 -3.14
C VAL A 18 -6.52 13.56 -4.50
N ASP A 19 -7.23 14.05 -5.51
CA ASP A 19 -6.60 14.43 -6.75
C ASP A 19 -5.57 15.54 -6.43
N LEU A 20 -4.29 15.18 -6.58
CA LEU A 20 -3.19 16.11 -6.33
C LEU A 20 -3.22 17.26 -7.34
N ASP A 21 -3.73 17.02 -8.55
CA ASP A 21 -3.83 18.06 -9.56
C ASP A 21 -4.90 19.08 -9.15
N GLU A 22 -6.07 18.63 -8.70
CA GLU A 22 -7.12 19.50 -8.19
C GLU A 22 -6.66 20.30 -6.94
N ALA A 23 -5.99 19.64 -6.00
CA ALA A 23 -5.49 20.30 -4.79
C ALA A 23 -4.44 21.39 -5.11
N MET A 24 -3.57 21.14 -6.09
CA MET A 24 -2.57 22.10 -6.54
C MET A 24 -3.21 23.26 -7.33
N ASP A 25 -4.16 22.96 -8.21
CA ASP A 25 -4.93 23.97 -8.95
C ASP A 25 -5.69 24.91 -7.98
N ASN A 26 -6.37 24.35 -6.98
CA ASN A 26 -7.10 25.11 -5.97
C ASN A 26 -6.17 25.99 -5.12
N PHE A 27 -4.98 25.50 -4.76
CA PHE A 27 -3.96 26.26 -4.04
C PHE A 27 -3.51 27.50 -4.83
N PHE A 28 -3.13 27.31 -6.10
CA PHE A 28 -2.63 28.40 -6.93
C PHE A 28 -3.73 29.38 -7.36
N ASN A 29 -4.96 28.91 -7.54
CA ASN A 29 -6.11 29.79 -7.79
C ASN A 29 -6.36 30.70 -6.58
N THR A 30 -6.38 30.13 -5.37
CA THR A 30 -6.53 30.91 -4.13
C THR A 30 -5.39 31.93 -3.96
N LEU A 31 -4.14 31.50 -4.23
CA LEU A 31 -2.97 32.38 -4.17
C LEU A 31 -3.08 33.53 -5.15
N TYR A 32 -3.52 33.26 -6.38
CA TYR A 32 -3.73 34.27 -7.42
C TYR A 32 -4.75 35.32 -7.00
N GLN A 33 -5.92 34.90 -6.49
CA GLN A 33 -6.94 35.83 -5.99
C GLN A 33 -6.39 36.75 -4.89
N LYS A 34 -5.66 36.19 -3.91
CA LYS A 34 -5.07 36.99 -2.82
C LYS A 34 -4.00 37.95 -3.34
N MET A 35 -3.10 37.50 -4.21
CA MET A 35 -2.09 38.37 -4.80
C MET A 35 -2.69 39.50 -5.64
N PHE A 36 -3.74 39.21 -6.41
CA PHE A 36 -4.45 40.20 -7.20
C PHE A 36 -5.05 41.31 -6.33
N THR A 37 -5.64 40.96 -5.18
CA THR A 37 -6.19 41.96 -4.23
C THR A 37 -5.12 42.87 -3.63
N VAL A 38 -3.92 42.34 -3.34
CA VAL A 38 -2.82 43.11 -2.75
C VAL A 38 -2.24 44.10 -3.75
N LEU A 39 -2.04 43.67 -5.00
CA LEU A 39 -1.51 44.52 -6.07
C LEU A 39 -2.49 45.62 -6.49
N ASN A 40 -3.79 45.29 -6.53
CA ASN A 40 -4.84 46.24 -6.90
C ASN A 40 -5.60 46.78 -5.67
N SER A 41 -4.88 47.06 -4.58
CA SER A 41 -5.46 47.55 -3.30
C SER A 41 -6.25 48.87 -3.41
N GLN A 42 -6.12 49.59 -4.51
CA GLN A 42 -6.87 50.80 -4.81
C GLN A 42 -8.35 50.53 -5.16
N TYR A 43 -8.66 49.28 -5.53
CA TYR A 43 -10.00 48.84 -5.92
C TYR A 43 -10.60 47.96 -4.83
N ASN A 44 -11.94 47.92 -4.78
CA ASN A 44 -12.65 47.02 -3.88
C ASN A 44 -13.18 45.83 -4.68
N PHE A 45 -12.99 44.62 -4.14
CA PHE A 45 -13.32 43.37 -4.83
C PHE A 45 -14.31 42.55 -4.00
N ASP A 46 -15.45 42.20 -4.61
CA ASP A 46 -16.41 41.28 -4.02
C ASP A 46 -16.03 39.83 -4.33
N ASN A 47 -16.54 38.87 -3.55
CA ASN A 47 -16.25 37.44 -3.73
C ASN A 47 -16.59 36.95 -5.15
N LYS A 48 -17.72 37.41 -5.72
CA LYS A 48 -18.12 37.07 -7.09
C LYS A 48 -17.12 37.57 -8.14
N TYR A 49 -16.49 38.71 -7.89
CA TYR A 49 -15.45 39.23 -8.77
C TYR A 49 -14.18 38.38 -8.67
N LEU A 50 -13.80 37.96 -7.45
CA LEU A 50 -12.64 37.09 -7.23
C LEU A 50 -12.82 35.69 -7.82
N GLU A 51 -14.05 35.19 -7.87
CA GLU A 51 -14.38 33.94 -8.58
C GLU A 51 -14.10 34.07 -10.09
N CYS A 52 -14.59 35.15 -10.72
CA CYS A 52 -14.27 35.46 -12.13
C CYS A 52 -12.77 35.64 -12.37
N VAL A 53 -12.05 36.31 -11.45
CA VAL A 53 -10.59 36.41 -11.51
C VAL A 53 -9.98 35.01 -11.54
N GLY A 54 -10.43 34.11 -10.65
CA GLY A 54 -9.97 32.73 -10.59
C GLY A 54 -10.18 31.94 -11.90
N GLU A 55 -11.31 32.14 -12.60
CA GLU A 55 -11.59 31.48 -13.89
C GLU A 55 -10.57 31.85 -14.97
N HIS A 56 -10.11 33.11 -15.00
CA HIS A 56 -9.10 33.56 -15.95
C HIS A 56 -7.66 33.14 -15.60
N MET A 57 -7.43 32.48 -14.46
CA MET A 57 -6.08 32.12 -14.02
C MET A 57 -5.36 31.16 -14.98
N LYS A 58 -6.08 30.16 -15.51
CA LYS A 58 -5.51 29.11 -16.40
C LYS A 58 -5.04 29.67 -17.74
N GLU A 59 -5.76 30.64 -18.29
CA GLU A 59 -5.42 31.32 -19.55
C GLU A 59 -4.24 32.29 -19.35
N MET A 60 -4.28 33.04 -18.25
CA MET A 60 -3.33 34.12 -17.99
C MET A 60 -1.96 33.63 -17.51
N ARG A 61 -1.90 32.45 -16.88
CA ARG A 61 -0.69 31.87 -16.28
C ARG A 61 0.15 32.93 -15.53
N PRO A 62 -0.44 33.61 -14.54
CA PRO A 62 0.19 34.73 -13.82
C PRO A 62 1.50 34.35 -13.13
N PHE A 63 1.67 33.07 -12.82
CA PHE A 63 2.86 32.49 -12.18
C PHE A 63 3.78 31.76 -13.16
N GLY A 64 3.57 31.94 -14.46
CA GLY A 64 4.29 31.22 -15.51
C GLY A 64 4.03 29.71 -15.47
N ASP A 65 5.10 28.93 -15.59
CA ASP A 65 5.07 27.47 -15.58
C ASP A 65 5.30 26.85 -14.19
N VAL A 66 5.48 27.68 -13.16
CA VAL A 66 5.74 27.24 -11.79
C VAL A 66 4.64 26.33 -11.25
N PRO A 67 3.33 26.65 -11.36
CA PRO A 67 2.26 25.78 -10.88
C PRO A 67 2.29 24.39 -11.52
N GLN A 68 2.47 24.34 -12.84
CA GLN A 68 2.48 23.11 -13.61
C GLN A 68 3.72 22.25 -13.28
N LYS A 69 4.91 22.85 -13.25
CA LYS A 69 6.16 22.15 -12.92
C LYS A 69 6.14 21.60 -11.49
N LEU A 70 5.70 22.42 -10.52
CA LEU A 70 5.63 22.01 -9.12
C LEU A 70 4.58 20.92 -8.91
N GLY A 71 3.41 21.04 -9.52
CA GLY A 71 2.35 20.03 -9.46
C GLY A 71 2.82 18.67 -9.96
N VAL A 72 3.41 18.61 -11.17
CA VAL A 72 3.93 17.37 -11.75
C VAL A 72 5.03 16.74 -10.88
N GLN A 73 5.93 17.55 -10.34
CA GLN A 73 7.01 17.06 -9.49
C GLN A 73 6.49 16.47 -8.17
N ILE A 74 5.59 17.18 -7.48
CA ILE A 74 4.96 16.71 -6.24
C ILE A 74 4.18 15.42 -6.52
N LYS A 75 3.35 15.40 -7.57
CA LYS A 75 2.57 14.24 -7.97
C LYS A 75 3.44 13.00 -8.17
N ARG A 76 4.53 13.12 -8.95
CA ARG A 76 5.47 12.02 -9.20
C ARG A 76 6.14 11.52 -7.93
N SER A 77 6.53 12.42 -7.03
CA SER A 77 7.12 12.05 -5.74
C SER A 77 6.15 11.25 -4.86
N PHE A 78 4.90 11.68 -4.78
CA PHE A 78 3.86 11.01 -4.01
C PHE A 78 3.48 9.65 -4.58
N VAL A 79 3.29 9.57 -5.90
CA VAL A 79 2.97 8.31 -6.59
C VAL A 79 4.11 7.31 -6.42
N ALA A 80 5.37 7.73 -6.62
CA ALA A 80 6.53 6.86 -6.42
C ALA A 80 6.65 6.37 -4.97
N THR A 81 6.43 7.26 -3.99
CA THR A 81 6.53 6.90 -2.56
C THR A 81 5.44 5.90 -2.15
N ARG A 82 4.18 6.12 -2.58
CA ARG A 82 3.06 5.19 -2.33
C ARG A 82 3.30 3.84 -3.03
N ALA A 83 3.73 3.87 -4.29
CA ALA A 83 4.04 2.66 -5.04
C ALA A 83 5.14 1.84 -4.35
N PHE A 84 6.19 2.51 -3.88
CA PHE A 84 7.30 1.89 -3.19
C PHE A 84 6.85 1.24 -1.86
N SER A 85 6.06 1.91 -1.03
CA SER A 85 5.59 1.34 0.23
C SER A 85 4.63 0.16 0.01
N GLN A 86 3.66 0.31 -0.90
CA GLN A 86 2.71 -0.77 -1.22
C GLN A 86 3.42 -1.98 -1.85
N ALA A 87 4.43 -1.76 -2.68
CA ALA A 87 5.26 -2.82 -3.25
C ALA A 87 5.91 -3.70 -2.17
N LEU A 88 6.44 -3.09 -1.12
CA LEU A 88 7.02 -3.82 0.01
C LEU A 88 5.96 -4.61 0.79
N THR A 89 4.78 -4.03 1.00
CA THR A 89 3.65 -4.73 1.64
C THR A 89 3.19 -5.93 0.81
N VAL A 90 3.04 -5.78 -0.51
CA VAL A 90 2.66 -6.88 -1.41
C VAL A 90 3.73 -7.97 -1.39
N ALA A 91 5.02 -7.60 -1.48
CA ALA A 91 6.11 -8.58 -1.40
C ALA A 91 6.12 -9.34 -0.07
N ALA A 92 5.89 -8.65 1.05
CA ALA A 92 5.78 -9.29 2.36
C ALA A 92 4.60 -10.27 2.43
N ASN A 93 3.44 -9.88 1.88
CA ASN A 93 2.26 -10.75 1.80
C ASN A 93 2.50 -11.97 0.90
N VAL A 94 3.15 -11.80 -0.25
CA VAL A 94 3.52 -12.91 -1.14
C VAL A 94 4.42 -13.90 -0.41
N LEU A 95 5.47 -13.42 0.26
CA LEU A 95 6.37 -14.29 1.05
C LEU A 95 5.61 -15.02 2.17
N LYS A 96 4.70 -14.34 2.87
CA LYS A 96 3.87 -14.94 3.93
C LYS A 96 2.93 -16.01 3.38
N ASN A 97 2.28 -15.75 2.24
CA ASN A 97 1.36 -16.70 1.62
C ASN A 97 2.10 -17.93 1.08
N MET A 98 3.30 -17.76 0.52
CA MET A 98 4.10 -18.88 0.02
C MET A 98 4.61 -19.81 1.14
N GLN A 99 4.68 -19.34 2.39
CA GLN A 99 5.00 -20.19 3.55
C GLN A 99 3.86 -21.14 3.94
N THR A 100 2.63 -20.89 3.47
CA THR A 100 1.48 -21.76 3.77
C THR A 100 1.45 -23.04 2.94
N LEU A 101 2.28 -23.12 1.89
CA LEU A 101 2.37 -24.29 1.02
C LEU A 101 2.96 -25.47 1.77
N LYS A 102 2.22 -26.59 1.77
CA LYS A 102 2.68 -27.84 2.37
C LYS A 102 3.61 -28.58 1.41
N PRO A 103 4.67 -29.25 1.92
CA PRO A 103 5.49 -30.12 1.09
C PRO A 103 4.66 -31.29 0.54
N SER A 104 4.99 -31.74 -0.68
CA SER A 104 4.37 -32.92 -1.28
C SER A 104 4.84 -34.20 -0.58
N ALA A 105 4.08 -35.28 -0.74
CA ALA A 105 4.48 -36.60 -0.23
C ALA A 105 5.83 -37.05 -0.83
N ASP A 106 6.05 -36.81 -2.12
CA ASP A 106 7.31 -37.12 -2.81
C ASP A 106 8.48 -36.31 -2.23
N CYS A 107 8.26 -35.03 -1.92
CA CYS A 107 9.26 -34.20 -1.25
C CYS A 107 9.59 -34.76 0.15
N ALA A 108 8.58 -35.12 0.94
CA ALA A 108 8.78 -35.70 2.27
C ALA A 108 9.54 -37.03 2.20
N ALA A 109 9.21 -37.90 1.25
CA ALA A 109 9.91 -39.16 1.00
C ALA A 109 11.37 -38.93 0.58
N ALA A 110 11.65 -37.98 -0.31
CA ALA A 110 13.01 -37.67 -0.74
C ALA A 110 13.84 -37.01 0.37
N LEU A 111 13.24 -36.11 1.16
CA LEU A 111 13.91 -35.46 2.29
C LEU A 111 14.25 -36.46 3.39
N THR A 112 13.34 -37.38 3.71
CA THR A 112 13.61 -38.47 4.66
C THR A 112 14.66 -39.44 4.14
N ARG A 113 14.63 -39.77 2.84
CA ARG A 113 15.69 -40.56 2.20
C ARG A 113 17.06 -39.89 2.28
N MET A 114 17.11 -38.58 2.16
CA MET A 114 18.34 -37.81 2.24
C MET A 114 18.89 -37.73 3.68
N THR A 115 18.03 -37.62 4.69
CA THR A 115 18.42 -37.25 6.07
C THR A 115 18.36 -38.39 7.08
N ALA A 116 17.38 -39.30 6.98
CA ALA A 116 17.11 -40.31 8.00
C ALA A 116 17.49 -41.74 7.56
N CYS A 117 17.41 -42.05 6.26
CA CYS A 117 17.74 -43.38 5.75
C CYS A 117 19.18 -43.88 6.00
N PRO A 118 20.23 -43.03 6.13
CA PRO A 118 21.56 -43.53 6.51
C PRO A 118 21.52 -44.29 7.84
N SER A 119 20.88 -43.71 8.86
CA SER A 119 20.74 -44.31 10.19
C SER A 119 19.89 -45.57 10.15
N CYS A 120 18.82 -45.60 9.35
CA CYS A 120 18.01 -46.80 9.14
C CYS A 120 18.78 -47.94 8.45
N SER A 121 19.80 -47.61 7.65
CA SER A 121 20.63 -48.58 6.92
C SER A 121 21.78 -49.13 7.77
N GLY A 122 21.84 -48.80 9.06
CA GLY A 122 22.89 -49.25 9.97
C GLY A 122 24.21 -48.47 9.85
N ILE A 123 24.20 -47.33 9.16
CA ILE A 123 25.36 -46.42 9.09
C ILE A 123 25.33 -45.57 10.36
N SER A 124 26.22 -45.89 11.31
CA SER A 124 26.25 -45.33 12.66
C SER A 124 26.93 -43.96 12.77
N ASP A 125 27.60 -43.51 11.71
CA ASP A 125 28.14 -42.15 11.64
C ASP A 125 27.05 -41.21 11.11
N ASN A 126 27.01 -39.96 11.61
CA ASN A 126 26.16 -38.88 11.08
C ASN A 126 26.64 -38.46 9.68
N VAL A 127 26.56 -39.38 8.71
CA VAL A 127 26.98 -39.16 7.34
C VAL A 127 25.98 -38.21 6.70
N LEU A 128 26.48 -37.04 6.29
CA LEU A 128 25.68 -36.02 5.64
C LEU A 128 25.47 -36.36 4.15
N ALA A 129 24.42 -35.79 3.57
CA ALA A 129 24.11 -35.98 2.17
C ALA A 129 25.16 -35.33 1.27
N CYS A 130 25.31 -35.85 0.06
CA CYS A 130 26.09 -35.18 -0.97
C CYS A 130 25.43 -33.84 -1.35
N GLY A 131 26.24 -32.80 -1.60
CA GLY A 131 25.75 -31.46 -1.93
C GLY A 131 24.78 -31.43 -3.12
N ASP A 132 25.14 -32.12 -4.20
CA ASP A 132 24.33 -32.17 -5.42
C ASP A 132 23.02 -32.95 -5.25
N MET A 133 23.04 -34.01 -4.41
CA MET A 133 21.82 -34.74 -4.03
C MET A 133 20.87 -33.80 -3.28
N CYS A 134 21.38 -33.06 -2.29
CA CYS A 134 20.58 -32.10 -1.54
C CYS A 134 20.02 -31.02 -2.45
N ALA A 135 20.83 -30.47 -3.35
CA ALA A 135 20.36 -29.50 -4.32
C ALA A 135 19.21 -30.06 -5.18
N ASN A 136 19.32 -31.30 -5.67
CA ASN A 136 18.26 -31.95 -6.45
C ASN A 136 16.97 -32.19 -5.65
N VAL A 137 17.07 -32.70 -4.43
CA VAL A 137 15.92 -32.88 -3.53
C VAL A 137 15.23 -31.54 -3.28
N MET A 138 15.99 -30.52 -2.87
CA MET A 138 15.45 -29.22 -2.50
C MET A 138 14.89 -28.45 -3.70
N LYS A 139 15.51 -28.54 -4.89
CA LYS A 139 14.95 -27.96 -6.13
C LYS A 139 13.61 -28.59 -6.52
N GLY A 140 13.48 -29.91 -6.40
CA GLY A 140 12.21 -30.58 -6.67
C GLY A 140 11.13 -30.27 -5.64
N CYS A 141 11.49 -30.21 -4.36
CA CYS A 141 10.61 -29.80 -3.26
C CYS A 141 10.09 -28.36 -3.41
N LEU A 142 10.97 -27.44 -3.80
CA LEU A 142 10.69 -26.00 -3.91
C LEU A 142 10.33 -25.57 -5.34
N ALA A 143 9.98 -26.51 -6.22
CA ALA A 143 9.62 -26.24 -7.61
C ALA A 143 8.50 -25.18 -7.71
N GLN A 144 7.47 -25.29 -6.86
CA GLN A 144 6.35 -24.35 -6.83
C GLN A 144 6.77 -22.95 -6.35
N HIS A 145 7.77 -22.86 -5.47
CA HIS A 145 8.35 -21.58 -5.04
C HIS A 145 9.22 -20.97 -6.15
N ALA A 146 9.96 -21.79 -6.89
CA ALA A 146 10.78 -21.35 -8.01
C ALA A 146 9.95 -20.75 -9.18
N ALA A 147 8.64 -21.04 -9.24
CA ALA A 147 7.72 -20.41 -10.20
C ALA A 147 7.63 -18.87 -10.05
N LEU A 148 7.94 -18.33 -8.86
CA LEU A 148 7.93 -16.89 -8.60
C LEU A 148 9.23 -16.21 -9.05
N ASP A 149 10.29 -16.94 -9.37
CA ASP A 149 11.63 -16.37 -9.55
C ASP A 149 11.67 -15.27 -10.63
N THR A 150 11.04 -15.51 -11.77
CA THR A 150 11.04 -14.55 -12.89
C THR A 150 10.37 -13.23 -12.50
N GLU A 151 9.15 -13.31 -11.95
CA GLU A 151 8.39 -12.12 -11.54
C GLU A 151 8.98 -11.45 -10.31
N TRP A 152 9.58 -12.22 -9.40
CA TRP A 152 10.31 -11.68 -8.25
C TRP A 152 11.53 -10.87 -8.69
N ASN A 153 12.30 -11.34 -9.66
CA ASN A 153 13.44 -10.60 -10.20
C ASN A 153 12.99 -9.33 -10.93
N HIS A 154 11.91 -9.39 -11.72
CA HIS A 154 11.31 -8.18 -12.32
C HIS A 154 10.83 -7.18 -11.25
N PHE A 155 10.24 -7.67 -10.17
CA PHE A 155 9.83 -6.87 -9.03
C PHE A 155 11.03 -6.17 -8.37
N VAL A 156 12.10 -6.91 -8.04
CA VAL A 156 13.33 -6.38 -7.43
C VAL A 156 13.93 -5.27 -8.30
N GLU A 157 13.99 -5.47 -9.61
CA GLU A 157 14.49 -4.46 -10.55
C GLU A 157 13.60 -3.22 -10.64
N ALA A 158 12.28 -3.39 -10.59
CA ALA A 158 11.34 -2.27 -10.59
C ALA A 158 11.44 -1.44 -9.29
N VAL A 159 11.55 -2.11 -8.14
CA VAL A 159 11.76 -1.45 -6.84
C VAL A 159 13.08 -0.70 -6.82
N ASP A 160 14.17 -1.27 -7.34
CA ASP A 160 15.48 -0.59 -7.42
C ASP A 160 15.41 0.71 -8.23
N LYS A 161 14.73 0.67 -9.38
CA LYS A 161 14.54 1.84 -10.25
C LYS A 161 13.70 2.93 -9.59
N VAL A 162 12.62 2.57 -8.90
CA VAL A 162 11.79 3.54 -8.16
C VAL A 162 12.56 4.13 -6.99
N ALA A 163 13.30 3.31 -6.23
CA ALA A 163 14.16 3.78 -5.14
C ALA A 163 15.23 4.76 -5.63
N ASP A 164 15.85 4.50 -6.78
CA ASP A 164 16.82 5.40 -7.40
C ASP A 164 16.20 6.78 -7.72
N ARG A 165 14.96 6.79 -8.22
CA ARG A 165 14.23 8.04 -8.47
C ARG A 165 13.85 8.78 -7.19
N LEU A 166 13.43 8.06 -6.15
CA LEU A 166 13.12 8.64 -4.84
C LEU A 166 14.35 9.28 -4.17
N LEU A 167 15.54 8.72 -4.40
CA LEU A 167 16.81 9.30 -3.94
C LEU A 167 17.34 10.44 -4.82
N GLY A 168 16.74 10.66 -5.99
CA GLY A 168 17.13 11.69 -6.94
C GLY A 168 15.98 12.65 -7.26
N PRO A 169 15.43 12.64 -8.48
CA PRO A 169 14.49 13.66 -8.95
C PRO A 169 13.11 13.65 -8.27
N PHE A 170 12.72 12.54 -7.65
CA PHE A 170 11.44 12.40 -6.95
C PHE A 170 11.60 12.54 -5.44
N ASN A 171 12.76 12.99 -4.96
CA ASN A 171 12.96 13.29 -3.56
C ASN A 171 12.09 14.48 -3.16
N ILE A 172 11.05 14.23 -2.35
CA ILE A 172 10.08 15.25 -1.95
C ILE A 172 10.75 16.44 -1.27
N GLU A 173 11.87 16.21 -0.59
CA GLU A 173 12.55 17.25 0.15
C GLU A 173 13.33 18.18 -0.77
N VAL A 174 13.95 17.63 -1.83
CA VAL A 174 14.59 18.44 -2.89
C VAL A 174 13.55 19.31 -3.59
N LEU A 175 12.31 18.83 -3.71
CA LEU A 175 11.19 19.57 -4.29
C LEU A 175 10.63 20.65 -3.35
N VAL A 176 10.60 20.38 -2.04
CA VAL A 176 10.00 21.27 -1.03
C VAL A 176 10.97 22.34 -0.53
N ARG A 177 12.29 22.06 -0.49
CA ARG A 177 13.31 23.03 -0.04
C ARG A 177 13.29 24.36 -0.80
N PRO A 178 13.20 24.40 -2.14
CA PRO A 178 13.18 25.65 -2.89
C PRO A 178 11.76 26.22 -3.07
N ILE A 179 10.72 25.73 -2.38
CA ILE A 179 9.36 26.23 -2.58
C ILE A 179 9.28 27.73 -2.30
N ASN A 180 9.95 28.23 -1.26
CA ASN A 180 10.02 29.67 -0.99
C ASN A 180 10.66 30.45 -2.16
N LEU A 181 11.76 29.95 -2.73
CA LEU A 181 12.42 30.55 -3.89
C LEU A 181 11.51 30.51 -5.14
N LYS A 182 10.80 29.40 -5.35
CA LYS A 182 9.83 29.22 -6.44
C LYS A 182 8.61 30.12 -6.28
N ILE A 183 8.16 30.36 -5.04
CA ILE A 183 7.12 31.33 -4.74
C ILE A 183 7.63 32.74 -5.01
N SER A 184 8.85 33.09 -4.61
CA SER A 184 9.45 34.39 -4.92
C SER A 184 9.59 34.63 -6.43
N GLU A 185 9.99 33.61 -7.21
CA GLU A 185 10.03 33.63 -8.68
C GLU A 185 8.62 33.83 -9.27
N ALA A 186 7.62 33.10 -8.77
CA ALA A 186 6.23 33.26 -9.18
C ALA A 186 5.69 34.66 -8.88
N ILE A 187 6.04 35.24 -7.71
CA ILE A 187 5.66 36.60 -7.33
C ILE A 187 6.34 37.62 -8.25
N MET A 188 7.61 37.43 -8.58
CA MET A 188 8.36 38.30 -9.50
C MET A 188 7.73 38.30 -10.90
N ASN A 189 7.45 37.11 -11.45
CA ASN A 189 6.77 36.95 -12.74
C ASN A 189 5.40 37.64 -12.74
N PHE A 190 4.66 37.53 -11.64
CA PHE A 190 3.36 38.15 -11.51
C PHE A 190 3.44 39.68 -11.39
N GLN A 191 4.46 40.21 -10.71
CA GLN A 191 4.70 41.65 -10.62
C GLN A 191 5.08 42.24 -11.98
N GLU A 192 5.91 41.55 -12.75
CA GLU A 192 6.34 41.98 -14.09
C GLU A 192 5.17 41.99 -15.09
N SER A 193 4.31 40.97 -15.04
CA SER A 193 3.10 40.87 -15.88
C SER A 193 1.86 41.53 -15.28
N SER A 194 1.97 42.23 -14.14
CA SER A 194 0.83 42.67 -13.33
C SER A 194 -0.13 43.61 -14.06
N HIS A 195 0.40 44.53 -14.87
CA HIS A 195 -0.40 45.48 -15.64
C HIS A 195 -1.21 44.75 -16.72
N ASP A 196 -0.58 43.84 -17.45
CA ASP A 196 -1.23 43.04 -18.50
C ASP A 196 -2.29 42.12 -17.90
N VAL A 197 -1.98 41.47 -16.78
CA VAL A 197 -2.94 40.62 -16.08
C VAL A 197 -4.14 41.43 -15.59
N SER A 198 -3.91 42.58 -14.96
CA SER A 198 -4.99 43.46 -14.49
C SER A 198 -5.85 43.97 -15.65
N GLN A 199 -5.23 44.36 -16.77
CA GLN A 199 -5.97 44.82 -17.94
C GLN A 199 -6.86 43.73 -18.53
N ARG A 200 -6.35 42.49 -18.67
CA ARG A 200 -7.15 41.39 -19.22
C ARG A 200 -8.26 40.93 -18.27
N VAL A 201 -8.00 40.93 -16.97
CA VAL A 201 -9.04 40.69 -15.95
C VAL A 201 -10.11 41.79 -16.00
N PHE A 202 -9.73 43.06 -16.17
CA PHE A 202 -10.70 44.15 -16.30
C PHE A 202 -11.53 44.07 -17.58
N THR A 203 -10.98 43.51 -18.66
CA THR A 203 -11.75 43.24 -19.88
C THR A 203 -12.66 42.03 -19.75
N GLY A 204 -12.26 40.99 -19.03
CA GLY A 204 -13.06 39.77 -18.84
C GLY A 204 -14.13 39.90 -17.75
N CYS A 205 -13.75 40.37 -16.57
CA CYS A 205 -14.61 40.48 -15.39
C CYS A 205 -15.25 41.87 -15.20
N GLY A 206 -14.83 42.85 -16.01
CA GLY A 206 -15.27 44.25 -15.88
C GLY A 206 -14.36 45.08 -14.97
N ARG A 207 -14.45 46.42 -15.07
CA ARG A 207 -13.65 47.33 -14.24
C ARG A 207 -14.22 47.40 -12.82
N PRO A 208 -13.43 47.11 -11.77
CA PRO A 208 -13.88 47.14 -10.39
C PRO A 208 -14.09 48.58 -9.90
N MET A 209 -14.90 48.74 -8.86
CA MET A 209 -15.13 50.04 -8.23
C MET A 209 -13.86 50.52 -7.52
N LEU A 210 -13.46 51.76 -7.79
CA LEU A 210 -12.40 52.43 -7.03
C LEU A 210 -12.81 52.47 -5.55
N GLY A 211 -11.96 51.95 -4.68
CA GLY A 211 -12.16 52.07 -3.25
C GLY A 211 -12.29 53.54 -2.88
N ARG A 212 -13.29 53.91 -2.06
CA ARG A 212 -13.37 55.25 -1.50
C ARG A 212 -12.03 55.55 -0.82
N ARG A 213 -11.33 56.59 -1.29
CA ARG A 213 -10.09 57.12 -0.67
C ARG A 213 -10.33 57.25 0.84
N ARG A 214 -9.89 56.24 1.61
CA ARG A 214 -9.76 56.41 3.05
C ARG A 214 -8.60 57.39 3.18
N ARG A 215 -8.90 58.58 3.72
CA ARG A 215 -7.90 59.59 4.08
C ARG A 215 -6.74 58.85 4.72
N ARG A 216 -5.54 58.98 4.15
CA ARG A 216 -4.31 58.33 4.58
C ARG A 216 -4.17 58.50 6.09
N ASP A 217 -4.63 57.51 6.84
CA ASP A 217 -4.19 57.33 8.20
C ASP A 217 -2.80 56.75 8.04
N ASN A 218 -1.81 57.46 8.55
CA ASN A 218 -0.40 57.15 8.38
C ASN A 218 -0.02 55.93 9.24
N ARG A 219 -0.84 54.89 9.25
CA ARG A 219 -0.40 53.54 9.60
C ARG A 219 0.30 53.05 8.35
N GLU A 220 1.58 53.43 8.26
CA GLU A 220 2.61 52.59 7.66
C GLU A 220 2.17 51.14 7.89
N LEU A 221 1.93 50.40 6.80
CA LEU A 221 1.82 48.97 6.92
C LEU A 221 3.12 48.58 7.61
N GLU A 222 3.02 48.27 8.89
CA GLU A 222 4.03 47.52 9.59
C GLU A 222 4.04 46.21 8.80
N LEU A 223 4.84 46.16 7.73
CA LEU A 223 5.59 44.96 7.45
C LEU A 223 6.25 44.72 8.81
N GLU A 224 5.61 43.89 9.64
CA GLU A 224 6.38 42.87 10.31
C GLU A 224 7.25 42.34 9.17
N SER A 225 8.50 42.82 9.15
CA SER A 225 9.57 42.06 8.58
C SER A 225 9.36 40.72 9.25
N LEU A 226 8.69 39.82 8.54
CA LEU A 226 8.80 38.41 8.78
C LEU A 226 10.28 38.22 8.54
N ASN A 227 11.05 38.43 9.61
CA ASN A 227 12.36 37.91 9.74
C ASN A 227 12.10 36.42 9.54
N PHE A 228 12.27 35.99 8.30
CA PHE A 228 12.80 34.68 8.03
C PHE A 228 14.16 34.70 8.73
N GLU A 229 14.14 34.57 10.06
CA GLU A 229 15.28 34.19 10.86
C GLU A 229 15.69 32.86 10.25
N GLN A 230 16.66 32.99 9.36
CA GLN A 230 17.39 31.93 8.73
C GLN A 230 18.33 31.33 9.77
N GLU A 231 17.84 30.97 10.95
CA GLU A 231 18.67 30.50 12.04
C GLU A 231 17.88 29.44 12.83
N THR A 232 18.42 28.21 12.84
CA THR A 232 18.11 27.02 13.67
C THR A 232 17.15 25.92 13.17
N LEU A 233 16.41 26.06 12.06
CA LEU A 233 15.60 24.93 11.52
C LEU A 233 16.36 24.02 10.54
N THR A 234 17.58 24.40 10.16
CA THR A 234 18.39 23.69 9.15
C THR A 234 18.99 22.39 9.68
N GLU A 235 19.37 22.30 10.95
CA GLU A 235 19.97 21.08 11.52
C GLU A 235 18.93 19.98 11.80
N GLU A 236 17.78 20.31 12.43
CA GLU A 236 16.74 19.31 12.70
C GLU A 236 16.04 18.81 11.43
N ARG A 237 15.75 19.68 10.44
CA ARG A 237 15.11 19.23 9.17
C ARG A 237 16.08 18.45 8.29
N SER A 238 17.37 18.83 8.26
CA SER A 238 18.42 18.03 7.59
C SER A 238 18.59 16.65 8.21
N SER A 239 18.24 16.46 9.49
CA SER A 239 18.29 15.14 10.13
C SER A 239 17.18 14.22 9.64
N THR A 240 15.93 14.70 9.54
CA THR A 240 14.78 13.90 9.06
C THR A 240 14.86 13.52 7.59
N ALA A 241 15.38 14.43 6.78
CA ALA A 241 15.79 14.23 5.39
C ALA A 241 16.78 13.07 5.22
N ALA A 242 17.89 13.15 5.96
CA ALA A 242 18.92 12.13 5.96
C ALA A 242 18.38 10.78 6.44
N ILE A 243 17.38 10.77 7.33
CA ILE A 243 16.71 9.55 7.78
C ILE A 243 15.91 8.90 6.64
N LEU A 244 15.10 9.64 5.89
CA LEU A 244 14.32 9.08 4.78
C LEU A 244 15.24 8.54 3.67
N ASP A 245 16.26 9.31 3.29
CA ASP A 245 17.25 8.88 2.29
C ASP A 245 18.00 7.63 2.75
N LYS A 246 18.42 7.58 4.01
CA LYS A 246 19.09 6.41 4.59
C LYS A 246 18.17 5.19 4.58
N LEU A 247 16.90 5.37 4.95
CA LEU A 247 15.91 4.29 4.96
C LEU A 247 15.64 3.75 3.55
N VAL A 248 15.46 4.63 2.56
CA VAL A 248 15.27 4.20 1.16
C VAL A 248 16.52 3.49 0.64
N LYS A 249 17.73 3.96 0.95
CA LYS A 249 18.99 3.28 0.60
C LYS A 249 19.11 1.90 1.23
N GLU A 250 18.76 1.78 2.52
CA GLU A 250 18.82 0.51 3.23
C GLU A 250 17.81 -0.50 2.67
N ILE A 251 16.56 -0.09 2.45
CA ILE A 251 15.54 -0.95 1.84
C ILE A 251 15.97 -1.35 0.43
N ARG A 252 16.43 -0.40 -0.39
CA ARG A 252 16.94 -0.67 -1.74
C ARG A 252 18.04 -1.73 -1.71
N GLN A 253 18.98 -1.64 -0.78
CA GLN A 253 20.03 -2.64 -0.65
C GLN A 253 19.47 -4.00 -0.24
N ARG A 254 18.63 -4.05 0.81
CA ARG A 254 18.02 -5.30 1.27
C ARG A 254 17.19 -5.98 0.17
N VAL A 255 16.45 -5.23 -0.63
CA VAL A 255 15.66 -5.78 -1.75
C VAL A 255 16.59 -6.28 -2.86
N ARG A 256 17.69 -5.59 -3.15
CA ARG A 256 18.70 -6.07 -4.10
C ARG A 256 19.36 -7.36 -3.66
N ASP A 257 19.65 -7.51 -2.37
CA ASP A 257 20.23 -8.73 -1.81
C ASP A 257 19.27 -9.93 -1.91
N LEU A 258 17.96 -9.69 -2.12
CA LEU A 258 16.94 -10.72 -2.37
C LEU A 258 16.79 -11.08 -3.85
N ARG A 259 17.64 -10.55 -4.75
CA ARG A 259 17.66 -10.98 -6.15
C ARG A 259 18.02 -12.47 -6.23
N GLN A 260 17.35 -13.21 -7.12
CA GLN A 260 17.51 -14.67 -7.28
C GLN A 260 17.24 -15.48 -6.00
N PHE A 261 16.52 -14.93 -5.02
CA PHE A 261 16.23 -15.59 -3.75
C PHE A 261 15.67 -17.01 -3.91
N TRP A 262 14.71 -17.20 -4.82
CA TRP A 262 14.02 -18.47 -5.02
C TRP A 262 14.93 -19.56 -5.61
N VAL A 263 15.84 -19.18 -6.51
CA VAL A 263 16.82 -20.10 -7.12
C VAL A 263 17.95 -20.46 -6.14
N TYR A 264 18.33 -19.55 -5.26
CA TYR A 264 19.39 -19.80 -4.26
C TYR A 264 18.89 -20.48 -2.98
N LEU A 265 17.58 -20.48 -2.72
CA LEU A 265 16.99 -21.08 -1.52
C LEU A 265 17.37 -22.57 -1.32
N PRO A 266 17.34 -23.45 -2.35
CA PRO A 266 17.80 -24.83 -2.22
C PRO A 266 19.21 -24.95 -1.64
N TYR A 267 20.17 -24.18 -2.17
CA TYR A 267 21.56 -24.23 -1.72
C TYR A 267 21.73 -23.69 -0.31
N ARG A 268 20.98 -22.64 0.05
CA ARG A 268 21.02 -22.05 1.40
C ARG A 268 20.53 -23.02 2.45
N LEU A 269 19.49 -23.79 2.15
CA LEU A 269 18.97 -24.82 3.05
C LEU A 269 19.94 -26.02 3.15
N CYS A 270 20.58 -26.40 2.05
CA CYS A 270 21.58 -27.48 2.07
C CYS A 270 22.82 -27.14 2.90
N ASN A 271 23.29 -25.89 2.83
CA ASN A 271 24.48 -25.45 3.56
C ASN A 271 24.25 -25.32 5.08
N ASP A 272 23.01 -25.43 5.56
CA ASP A 272 22.65 -25.37 6.98
C ASP A 272 22.82 -26.73 7.69
N GLY A 273 23.99 -27.35 7.49
CA GLY A 273 24.37 -28.60 8.15
C GLY A 273 23.76 -29.88 7.56
N LEU A 274 23.08 -29.83 6.41
CA LEU A 274 22.51 -31.01 5.74
C LEU A 274 23.51 -31.76 4.84
N VAL A 275 24.60 -31.10 4.43
CA VAL A 275 25.55 -31.62 3.44
C VAL A 275 26.98 -31.64 3.94
N VAL A 276 27.75 -32.59 3.42
CA VAL A 276 29.20 -32.64 3.66
C VAL A 276 29.87 -31.39 3.05
N PRO A 277 30.86 -30.77 3.71
CA PRO A 277 31.62 -29.68 3.12
C PRO A 277 32.26 -30.08 1.78
N PRO A 278 32.45 -29.12 0.86
CA PRO A 278 32.89 -29.38 -0.52
C PRO A 278 34.27 -30.05 -0.63
N SER A 279 35.03 -30.15 0.46
CA SER A 279 36.29 -30.87 0.54
C SER A 279 36.15 -32.40 0.59
N ASN A 280 34.98 -32.94 0.95
CA ASN A 280 34.80 -34.38 1.21
C ASN A 280 33.64 -35.01 0.40
N THR A 281 33.57 -34.68 -0.90
CA THR A 281 32.49 -35.10 -1.82
C THR A 281 32.52 -36.55 -2.29
N LYS A 282 33.55 -37.31 -1.89
CA LYS A 282 33.73 -38.73 -2.26
C LYS A 282 33.14 -39.69 -1.23
N GLU A 283 32.97 -39.24 0.01
CA GLU A 283 32.45 -40.03 1.14
C GLU A 283 31.22 -39.31 1.70
N CYS A 284 30.14 -39.29 0.93
CA CYS A 284 28.88 -38.67 1.31
C CYS A 284 27.71 -39.61 1.01
N TRP A 285 26.56 -39.38 1.66
CA TRP A 285 25.37 -40.17 1.40
C TRP A 285 24.72 -39.78 0.07
N ASN A 286 24.59 -40.75 -0.84
CA ASN A 286 23.99 -40.55 -2.17
C ASN A 286 22.51 -40.98 -2.28
N GLY A 287 21.89 -41.36 -1.15
CA GLY A 287 20.52 -41.86 -1.11
C GLY A 287 20.39 -43.39 -1.09
N THR A 288 21.50 -44.13 -1.20
CA THR A 288 21.51 -45.61 -1.09
C THR A 288 22.69 -46.14 -0.28
N HIS A 289 23.89 -45.60 -0.49
CA HIS A 289 25.11 -45.95 0.21
C HIS A 289 26.04 -44.73 0.28
N VAL A 290 27.16 -44.86 1.00
CA VAL A 290 28.19 -43.82 1.06
C VAL A 290 29.08 -43.94 -0.16
N ASP A 291 28.90 -43.05 -1.12
CA ASP A 291 29.71 -42.91 -2.33
C ASP A 291 29.39 -41.57 -2.99
N LYS A 292 30.14 -41.21 -4.02
CA LYS A 292 29.89 -40.03 -4.84
C LYS A 292 28.48 -40.05 -5.44
N TYR A 293 27.81 -38.91 -5.41
CA TYR A 293 26.56 -38.70 -6.15
C TYR A 293 26.81 -38.61 -7.66
N ILE A 294 26.06 -39.41 -8.44
CA ILE A 294 26.32 -39.64 -9.87
C ILE A 294 25.54 -38.66 -10.75
N TYR A 295 24.36 -38.21 -10.32
CA TYR A 295 23.51 -37.36 -11.15
C TYR A 295 23.95 -35.89 -11.11
N PRO A 296 23.87 -35.17 -12.24
CA PRO A 296 24.10 -33.74 -12.25
C PRO A 296 22.99 -32.98 -11.51
N VAL A 297 23.29 -31.74 -11.11
CA VAL A 297 22.30 -30.83 -10.53
C VAL A 297 21.27 -30.45 -11.59
N SER A 298 19.99 -30.58 -11.23
CA SER A 298 18.85 -30.29 -12.09
C SER A 298 18.75 -28.79 -12.37
N SER A 299 18.11 -28.44 -13.49
CA SER A 299 17.87 -27.05 -13.88
C SER A 299 17.03 -26.30 -12.83
N ASP A 300 17.21 -24.98 -12.77
CA ASP A 300 16.38 -24.13 -11.92
C ASP A 300 14.96 -23.96 -12.50
N GLY A 301 14.04 -23.55 -11.64
CA GLY A 301 12.66 -23.26 -12.01
C GLY A 301 11.66 -24.33 -11.61
N GLU A 302 10.42 -24.11 -12.02
CA GLU A 302 9.27 -24.92 -11.62
C GLU A 302 9.22 -26.30 -12.29
N THR A 303 9.69 -26.39 -13.54
CA THR A 303 9.59 -27.63 -14.31
C THR A 303 10.72 -28.59 -13.93
N GLN A 304 10.45 -29.49 -13.01
CA GLN A 304 11.40 -30.49 -12.50
C GLN A 304 11.13 -31.88 -13.10
N MET A 305 10.85 -31.97 -14.39
CA MET A 305 10.50 -33.25 -15.05
C MET A 305 11.67 -34.24 -15.11
N MET A 306 12.89 -33.73 -15.30
CA MET A 306 14.11 -34.52 -15.41
C MET A 306 14.86 -34.67 -14.08
N ASN A 307 14.27 -34.20 -12.97
CA ASN A 307 14.92 -34.28 -11.67
C ASN A 307 14.94 -35.74 -11.19
N PRO A 308 16.13 -36.29 -10.84
CA PRO A 308 16.27 -37.69 -10.45
C PRO A 308 15.71 -37.98 -9.05
N GLU A 309 15.58 -36.98 -8.18
CA GLU A 309 15.14 -37.16 -6.79
C GLU A 309 13.66 -36.86 -6.58
N VAL A 310 13.19 -35.70 -7.08
CA VAL A 310 11.80 -35.26 -6.89
C VAL A 310 11.28 -34.65 -8.18
N ARG A 311 10.33 -35.33 -8.82
CA ARG A 311 9.71 -34.85 -10.05
C ARG A 311 8.52 -33.97 -9.73
N SER A 312 8.49 -32.77 -10.31
CA SER A 312 7.30 -31.92 -10.26
C SER A 312 6.59 -31.98 -11.61
N MET A 313 5.47 -32.70 -11.63
CA MET A 313 4.61 -32.90 -12.81
C MET A 313 3.15 -32.65 -12.39
N GLY A 314 2.82 -31.39 -12.13
CA GLY A 314 1.48 -31.01 -11.72
C GLY A 314 1.15 -29.57 -12.12
N PRO A 315 -0.14 -29.23 -12.26
CA PRO A 315 -0.55 -27.86 -12.52
C PRO A 315 -0.18 -26.96 -11.33
N ARG A 316 0.13 -25.70 -11.62
CA ARG A 316 0.36 -24.67 -10.60
C ARG A 316 -0.82 -24.62 -9.61
N PRO A 317 -0.57 -24.72 -8.30
CA PRO A 317 -1.58 -24.41 -7.30
C PRO A 317 -2.11 -22.98 -7.48
N THR A 318 -3.40 -22.78 -7.17
CA THR A 318 -4.04 -21.47 -7.26
C THR A 318 -3.31 -20.42 -6.44
N ILE A 319 -2.88 -20.77 -5.22
CA ILE A 319 -2.10 -19.90 -4.33
C ILE A 319 -0.85 -19.33 -5.04
N VAL A 320 -0.11 -20.19 -5.76
CA VAL A 320 1.10 -19.80 -6.49
C VAL A 320 0.74 -18.87 -7.63
N ARG A 321 -0.31 -19.20 -8.41
CA ARG A 321 -0.79 -18.36 -9.51
C ARG A 321 -1.21 -16.97 -9.03
N ASP A 322 -1.91 -16.90 -7.90
CA ASP A 322 -2.39 -15.66 -7.31
C ASP A 322 -1.21 -14.81 -6.82
N GLN A 323 -0.18 -15.43 -6.23
CA GLN A 323 1.04 -14.72 -5.80
C GLN A 323 1.84 -14.19 -7.00
N VAL A 324 1.98 -14.99 -8.06
CA VAL A 324 2.62 -14.55 -9.32
C VAL A 324 1.86 -13.36 -9.91
N PHE A 325 0.54 -13.44 -9.98
CA PHE A 325 -0.30 -12.34 -10.46
C PHE A 325 -0.18 -11.07 -9.61
N ALA A 326 -0.14 -11.20 -8.28
CA ALA A 326 0.06 -10.08 -7.37
C ALA A 326 1.42 -9.39 -7.61
N LEU A 327 2.50 -10.16 -7.78
CA LEU A 327 3.83 -9.65 -8.12
C LEU A 327 3.84 -8.94 -9.47
N THR A 328 3.27 -9.54 -10.52
CA THR A 328 3.20 -8.93 -11.84
C THR A 328 2.43 -7.60 -11.81
N THR A 329 1.30 -7.57 -11.10
CA THR A 329 0.45 -6.38 -10.98
C THR A 329 1.20 -5.25 -10.28
N ILE A 330 1.81 -5.50 -9.13
CA ILE A 330 2.55 -4.46 -8.41
C ILE A 330 3.82 -4.02 -9.15
N THR A 331 4.46 -4.93 -9.88
CA THR A 331 5.61 -4.61 -10.74
C THR A 331 5.23 -3.67 -11.87
N ASN A 332 4.08 -3.88 -12.50
CA ASN A 332 3.56 -2.97 -13.51
C ASN A 332 3.21 -1.60 -12.92
N ARG A 333 2.58 -1.56 -11.74
CA ARG A 333 2.31 -0.30 -11.01
C ARG A 333 3.60 0.46 -10.68
N LEU A 334 4.66 -0.23 -10.24
CA LEU A 334 5.98 0.37 -10.02
C LEU A 334 6.58 0.95 -11.31
N ARG A 335 6.44 0.24 -12.44
CA ARG A 335 6.94 0.71 -13.75
C ARG A 335 6.18 1.95 -14.22
N SER A 336 4.87 2.02 -14.03
CA SER A 336 4.06 3.21 -14.29
C SER A 336 4.46 4.38 -13.39
N ALA A 337 4.64 4.12 -12.09
CA ALA A 337 5.12 5.12 -11.12
C ALA A 337 6.50 5.67 -11.48
N PHE A 338 7.41 4.82 -11.95
CA PHE A 338 8.74 5.22 -12.43
C PHE A 338 8.66 6.16 -13.66
N ASN A 339 7.73 5.89 -14.57
CA ASN A 339 7.48 6.72 -15.75
C ASN A 339 6.72 8.02 -15.42
N GLY A 340 6.18 8.14 -14.19
CA GLY A 340 5.41 9.29 -13.76
C GLY A 340 4.02 9.36 -14.39
N GLN A 341 3.47 8.21 -14.77
CA GLN A 341 2.07 8.07 -15.17
C GLN A 341 1.18 7.94 -13.92
N ASP A 342 -0.08 8.32 -14.06
CA ASP A 342 -1.08 8.04 -13.04
C ASP A 342 -1.22 6.53 -12.87
N VAL A 343 -1.19 6.11 -11.61
CA VAL A 343 -1.38 4.72 -11.22
C VAL A 343 -2.74 4.68 -10.54
N ASP A 344 -3.72 4.06 -11.19
CA ASP A 344 -5.01 3.80 -10.58
C ASP A 344 -4.84 2.77 -9.48
N TRP A 345 -4.96 3.25 -8.24
CA TRP A 345 -4.92 2.43 -7.05
C TRP A 345 -6.33 1.89 -6.82
N ILE A 346 -6.68 0.80 -7.50
CA ILE A 346 -7.75 -0.07 -7.00
C ILE A 346 -7.19 -0.67 -5.72
N ASP A 347 -7.51 -0.06 -4.59
CA ASP A 347 -7.13 -0.52 -3.26
C ASP A 347 -7.81 -1.88 -3.06
N THR A 348 -6.99 -2.93 -3.07
CA THR A 348 -7.40 -4.33 -2.94
C THR A 348 -7.69 -4.64 -1.47
N GLU A 349 -8.73 -4.03 -0.89
CA GLU A 349 -9.16 -4.36 0.46
C GLU A 349 -10.68 -4.56 0.62
N GLU A 350 -11.55 -4.15 -0.33
CA GLU A 350 -13.02 -4.30 -0.14
C GLU A 350 -13.87 -4.74 -1.36
N THR A 351 -13.31 -5.28 -2.46
CA THR A 351 -14.19 -5.69 -3.58
C THR A 351 -13.68 -6.89 -4.40
N TRP A 352 -13.37 -8.01 -3.73
CA TRP A 352 -13.17 -9.30 -4.43
C TRP A 352 -14.24 -10.34 -4.05
N TYR A 353 -15.50 -9.91 -3.97
CA TYR A 353 -16.68 -10.76 -4.14
C TYR A 353 -17.79 -9.92 -4.78
N GLY A 354 -18.06 -10.14 -6.06
CA GLY A 354 -19.09 -9.40 -6.78
C GLY A 354 -19.04 -9.62 -8.28
N SER A 355 -19.37 -10.84 -8.73
CA SER A 355 -19.79 -11.06 -10.13
C SER A 355 -21.03 -10.21 -10.41
N GLY A 356 -20.86 -9.10 -11.13
CA GLY A 356 -21.93 -8.28 -11.66
C GLY A 356 -21.97 -8.40 -13.18
N SER A 357 -22.67 -9.42 -13.70
CA SER A 357 -23.10 -9.45 -15.09
C SER A 357 -24.18 -8.39 -15.29
N GLY A 358 -23.83 -7.27 -15.90
CA GLY A 358 -24.77 -6.26 -16.36
C GLY A 358 -24.73 -6.19 -17.88
N SER A 359 -25.49 -7.06 -18.55
CA SER A 359 -25.78 -6.93 -19.98
C SER A 359 -26.69 -5.72 -20.18
N GLY A 360 -26.14 -4.65 -20.75
CA GLY A 360 -26.95 -3.59 -21.34
C GLY A 360 -27.35 -4.02 -22.75
N ASP A 361 -28.57 -4.57 -22.87
CA ASP A 361 -29.25 -4.67 -24.16
C ASP A 361 -30.45 -3.73 -24.15
N GLY A 362 -30.43 -2.81 -25.09
CA GLY A 362 -31.43 -1.78 -25.28
C GLY A 362 -31.48 -1.45 -26.75
N ALA A 363 -32.32 -2.16 -27.50
CA ALA A 363 -32.77 -1.70 -28.81
C ALA A 363 -34.10 -2.35 -29.23
N PHE A 364 -35.14 -1.51 -29.19
CA PHE A 364 -36.23 -1.35 -30.15
C PHE A 364 -36.92 -2.59 -30.76
N THR A 365 -38.22 -2.69 -30.44
CA THR A 365 -39.25 -3.42 -31.19
C THR A 365 -39.82 -2.55 -32.30
N ASP A 366 -39.80 -3.05 -33.54
CA ASP A 366 -40.67 -2.75 -34.71
C ASP A 366 -39.97 -3.39 -35.93
N ASP A 367 -40.54 -3.98 -36.97
CA ASP A 367 -41.83 -4.50 -37.42
C ASP A 367 -41.59 -4.95 -38.89
N GLU A 368 -42.40 -5.90 -39.37
CA GLU A 368 -42.66 -6.22 -40.80
C GLU A 368 -41.59 -6.92 -41.71
N ASP A 369 -42.07 -8.03 -42.27
CA ASP A 369 -41.89 -8.54 -43.65
C ASP A 369 -40.74 -9.48 -44.09
N GLY A 370 -41.15 -10.69 -44.52
CA GLY A 370 -40.98 -11.05 -45.94
C GLY A 370 -40.21 -12.33 -46.33
N PHE A 371 -40.95 -13.45 -46.44
CA PHE A 371 -40.83 -14.53 -47.46
C PHE A 371 -39.55 -15.40 -47.66
N LYS A 372 -39.73 -16.70 -47.34
CA LYS A 372 -39.60 -17.97 -48.14
C LYS A 372 -38.29 -18.45 -48.81
N GLU A 373 -38.24 -19.80 -48.84
CA GLU A 373 -37.41 -20.77 -49.60
C GLU A 373 -36.04 -21.13 -48.99
N GLY A 374 -35.62 -22.39 -48.81
CA GLY A 374 -36.13 -23.71 -49.19
C GLY A 374 -34.95 -24.67 -49.46
N SER A 375 -35.10 -25.96 -49.07
CA SER A 375 -34.22 -27.12 -49.35
C SER A 375 -32.96 -27.28 -48.48
N GLY A 376 -32.63 -28.41 -47.85
CA GLY A 376 -33.17 -29.77 -47.86
C GLY A 376 -32.09 -30.78 -47.40
N TYR A 377 -32.55 -31.91 -46.83
CA TYR A 377 -31.85 -33.19 -46.60
C TYR A 377 -31.00 -33.43 -45.32
N GLU A 378 -31.65 -34.09 -44.33
CA GLU A 378 -31.08 -35.20 -43.55
C GLU A 378 -31.29 -36.54 -44.29
N PRO A 379 -30.57 -37.61 -43.90
CA PRO A 379 -31.30 -38.73 -43.32
C PRO A 379 -30.64 -39.38 -42.08
N HIS A 380 -31.44 -39.45 -41.01
CA HIS A 380 -31.73 -40.58 -40.11
C HIS A 380 -30.74 -41.74 -39.93
N VAL A 381 -30.36 -41.96 -38.66
CA VAL A 381 -30.33 -43.28 -37.97
C VAL A 381 -30.74 -43.02 -36.51
N GLU A 382 -32.02 -43.17 -36.16
CA GLU A 382 -32.67 -44.35 -35.53
C GLU A 382 -32.46 -44.40 -34.00
N SER A 383 -33.58 -44.25 -33.29
CA SER A 383 -33.75 -44.15 -31.84
C SER A 383 -34.60 -45.30 -31.32
N GLU A 384 -34.29 -45.84 -30.14
CA GLU A 384 -35.21 -46.27 -29.04
C GLU A 384 -34.48 -47.24 -28.06
N PRO A 385 -34.99 -47.51 -26.83
CA PRO A 385 -35.81 -46.70 -25.92
C PRO A 385 -35.34 -46.74 -24.42
N GLU A 386 -35.78 -45.80 -23.58
CA GLU A 386 -35.96 -45.96 -22.10
C GLU A 386 -37.35 -46.59 -21.85
N PRO A 387 -37.72 -47.28 -20.72
CA PRO A 387 -37.62 -46.87 -19.29
C PRO A 387 -37.52 -48.13 -18.33
N PRO A 388 -37.89 -48.20 -17.00
CA PRO A 388 -38.59 -47.26 -16.10
C PRO A 388 -38.09 -47.12 -14.63
N LYS A 389 -38.72 -46.19 -13.89
CA LYS A 389 -38.54 -45.86 -12.46
C LYS A 389 -39.52 -46.61 -11.52
N GLN A 390 -39.09 -46.70 -10.24
CA GLN A 390 -39.81 -46.93 -8.95
C GLN A 390 -40.16 -48.38 -8.53
N PRO A 391 -40.26 -48.74 -7.21
CA PRO A 391 -40.56 -47.92 -6.00
C PRO A 391 -39.74 -48.19 -4.69
N LEU A 392 -39.91 -47.35 -3.65
CA LEU A 392 -39.66 -47.60 -2.19
C LEU A 392 -40.85 -48.39 -1.59
N PRO A 393 -40.83 -49.13 -0.43
CA PRO A 393 -40.27 -48.85 0.92
C PRO A 393 -39.83 -50.16 1.68
N PRO A 394 -39.82 -50.38 3.04
CA PRO A 394 -40.11 -49.53 4.22
C PRO A 394 -39.12 -49.56 5.41
N VAL A 395 -39.48 -48.70 6.37
CA VAL A 395 -38.92 -48.38 7.69
C VAL A 395 -39.02 -49.52 8.71
N VAL A 396 -38.00 -49.66 9.58
CA VAL A 396 -38.15 -50.13 10.98
C VAL A 396 -37.24 -49.31 11.90
N HIS A 397 -37.82 -48.81 12.99
CA HIS A 397 -37.20 -48.06 14.09
C HIS A 397 -36.50 -48.97 15.12
N GLU A 398 -35.46 -48.43 15.76
CA GLU A 398 -35.20 -48.40 17.22
C GLU A 398 -33.87 -47.61 17.42
N VAL A 399 -33.53 -46.88 18.48
CA VAL A 399 -34.17 -46.17 19.62
C VAL A 399 -33.04 -45.28 20.19
N GLU A 400 -33.39 -44.18 20.87
CA GLU A 400 -32.57 -43.05 21.31
C GLU A 400 -31.42 -43.34 22.32
N THR A 401 -30.40 -42.48 22.33
CA THR A 401 -30.04 -41.63 23.50
C THR A 401 -28.95 -40.59 23.15
N PRO A 402 -29.09 -39.29 23.53
CA PRO A 402 -28.18 -38.21 23.14
C PRO A 402 -27.18 -37.81 24.24
N PRO A 403 -26.02 -37.19 23.91
CA PRO A 403 -25.27 -36.37 24.85
C PRO A 403 -25.54 -34.87 24.65
N ARG A 404 -25.20 -34.17 25.72
CA ARG A 404 -25.72 -32.90 26.24
C ARG A 404 -24.84 -31.72 25.81
N VAL A 405 -25.47 -30.57 25.62
CA VAL A 405 -24.89 -29.26 25.27
C VAL A 405 -24.31 -28.54 26.50
N ASP A 406 -23.21 -27.84 26.30
CA ASP A 406 -22.55 -26.88 27.21
C ASP A 406 -23.42 -25.67 27.57
N ILE A 407 -23.08 -25.00 28.67
CA ILE A 407 -22.90 -23.52 28.81
C ILE A 407 -22.75 -23.15 30.30
N GLU A 408 -21.73 -22.34 30.58
CA GLU A 408 -21.38 -21.65 31.83
C GLU A 408 -22.51 -20.76 32.41
N PRO A 409 -22.49 -20.42 33.72
CA PRO A 409 -22.16 -19.03 34.05
C PRO A 409 -21.48 -18.78 35.43
N ARG A 410 -20.83 -17.60 35.52
CA ARG A 410 -20.08 -17.02 36.67
C ARG A 410 -20.91 -16.68 37.93
N LYS A 411 -20.31 -16.83 39.13
CA LYS A 411 -20.28 -15.81 40.23
C LYS A 411 -19.48 -16.31 41.47
N GLY A 412 -18.75 -15.41 42.17
CA GLY A 412 -18.56 -15.51 43.63
C GLY A 412 -17.14 -15.35 44.24
N THR A 413 -16.74 -14.10 44.51
CA THR A 413 -16.21 -13.50 45.77
C THR A 413 -15.18 -14.20 46.71
N SER A 414 -14.18 -13.38 47.11
CA SER A 414 -13.36 -13.35 48.37
C SER A 414 -12.28 -14.44 48.60
N THR A 415 -11.07 -14.22 49.14
CA THR A 415 -10.50 -13.17 50.04
C THR A 415 -8.96 -13.31 50.09
N SER A 416 -8.18 -12.23 50.25
CA SER A 416 -7.19 -12.02 51.34
C SER A 416 -6.16 -10.90 51.05
N SER A 417 -6.09 -9.96 52.01
CA SER A 417 -4.93 -9.18 52.55
C SER A 417 -3.92 -8.55 51.58
N THR A 418 -3.46 -7.30 51.73
CA THR A 418 -3.01 -6.63 52.96
C THR A 418 -2.68 -5.14 52.68
N THR A 419 -2.98 -4.25 53.64
CA THR A 419 -2.26 -2.99 54.03
C THR A 419 -1.93 -1.91 52.97
N GLY A 420 -2.17 -0.61 53.16
CA GLY A 420 -2.60 0.18 54.30
C GLY A 420 -2.44 1.69 54.00
N ALA A 421 -3.11 2.53 54.80
CA ALA A 421 -2.87 3.96 55.10
C ALA A 421 -2.67 4.97 53.93
N GLY A 422 -3.30 6.14 53.87
CA GLY A 422 -4.18 6.84 54.78
C GLY A 422 -4.45 8.27 54.28
N ASN A 423 -5.66 8.73 54.60
CA ASN A 423 -6.04 10.05 55.10
C ASN A 423 -6.07 11.34 54.24
N ASN A 424 -7.30 11.87 54.23
CA ASN A 424 -7.72 13.24 54.58
C ASN A 424 -8.18 14.16 53.44
N GLN A 425 -9.48 14.10 53.19
CA GLN A 425 -10.31 15.26 52.88
C GLN A 425 -10.71 15.98 54.18
N THR A 426 -10.67 17.31 54.15
CA THR A 426 -11.58 18.15 54.95
C THR A 426 -11.95 19.39 54.16
N THR A 427 -13.26 19.55 53.98
CA THR A 427 -14.00 20.66 53.39
C THR A 427 -14.49 21.63 54.47
N SER A 428 -14.48 22.94 54.19
CA SER A 428 -15.47 23.98 54.58
C SER A 428 -14.87 25.39 54.40
N VAL A 429 -15.55 26.52 54.18
CA VAL A 429 -16.89 26.96 53.71
C VAL A 429 -16.72 28.47 53.39
N GLU A 430 -17.38 28.96 52.32
CA GLU A 430 -17.81 30.33 51.95
C GLU A 430 -16.92 31.60 52.07
N SER A 431 -16.79 32.35 50.98
CA SER A 431 -17.43 33.69 50.83
C SER A 431 -17.18 34.31 49.43
N SER A 432 -18.12 35.15 49.04
CA SER A 432 -18.30 35.84 47.77
C SER A 432 -17.26 36.93 47.49
N GLY A 433 -16.70 36.94 46.28
CA GLY A 433 -15.88 38.03 45.77
C GLY A 433 -15.51 37.79 44.31
N ALA A 434 -16.19 38.46 43.38
CA ALA A 434 -15.89 38.40 41.96
C ALA A 434 -14.47 38.93 41.69
N SER A 435 -13.52 38.01 41.50
CA SER A 435 -12.19 38.30 40.98
C SER A 435 -11.97 37.50 39.70
N ARG A 436 -11.55 38.21 38.66
CA ARG A 436 -11.27 37.66 37.33
C ARG A 436 -10.05 36.74 37.44
N GLN A 437 -10.26 35.45 37.73
CA GLN A 437 -9.18 34.47 37.80
C GLN A 437 -8.59 34.24 36.41
N LYS A 438 -7.31 34.61 36.24
CA LYS A 438 -6.48 34.13 35.12
C LYS A 438 -6.51 32.60 35.16
N MET A 439 -7.00 31.97 34.10
CA MET A 439 -6.97 30.51 34.00
C MET A 439 -5.52 30.03 33.95
N SER A 440 -5.14 29.11 34.85
CA SER A 440 -3.84 28.44 34.75
C SER A 440 -3.87 27.43 33.60
N LEU A 441 -2.70 27.24 32.99
CA LEU A 441 -2.49 26.38 31.82
C LEU A 441 -2.94 24.93 32.06
N SER A 442 -2.94 24.47 33.31
CA SER A 442 -3.45 23.16 33.72
C SER A 442 -4.98 23.01 33.67
N ARG A 443 -5.76 24.08 33.97
CA ARG A 443 -7.23 24.07 33.80
C ARG A 443 -7.63 24.21 32.33
N ALA A 444 -6.86 24.93 31.52
CA ALA A 444 -7.10 25.00 30.08
C ALA A 444 -6.81 23.65 29.40
N LEU A 445 -5.70 22.98 29.75
CA LEU A 445 -5.39 21.65 29.24
C LEU A 445 -6.44 20.62 29.63
N THR A 446 -6.88 20.59 30.89
CA THR A 446 -7.91 19.62 31.32
C THR A 446 -9.29 19.90 30.72
N THR A 447 -9.67 21.16 30.54
CA THR A 447 -11.01 21.51 30.00
C THR A 447 -11.10 21.28 28.49
N TYR A 448 -10.00 21.43 27.76
CA TYR A 448 -9.99 21.29 26.29
C TYR A 448 -9.43 19.95 25.79
N LEU A 449 -8.49 19.29 26.49
CA LEU A 449 -7.96 17.99 26.07
C LEU A 449 -8.76 16.80 26.59
N VAL A 450 -9.41 16.88 27.76
CA VAL A 450 -10.17 15.73 28.29
C VAL A 450 -11.35 15.36 27.39
N PRO A 451 -12.16 16.28 26.83
CA PRO A 451 -13.19 15.92 25.87
C PRO A 451 -12.63 15.30 24.59
N ILE A 452 -11.46 15.75 24.15
CA ILE A 452 -10.79 15.23 22.93
C ILE A 452 -10.24 13.82 23.17
N VAL A 453 -9.65 13.56 24.33
CA VAL A 453 -9.15 12.23 24.71
C VAL A 453 -10.31 11.26 24.96
N VAL A 454 -11.41 11.70 25.59
CA VAL A 454 -12.62 10.89 25.79
C VAL A 454 -13.34 10.61 24.47
N MET A 455 -13.31 11.52 23.50
CA MET A 455 -13.85 11.28 22.16
C MET A 455 -12.96 10.34 21.32
N TRP A 456 -11.65 10.31 21.59
CA TRP A 456 -10.69 9.44 20.89
C TRP A 456 -10.65 8.01 21.47
N PHE A 457 -10.80 7.85 22.78
CA PHE A 457 -10.88 6.53 23.42
C PHE A 457 -12.31 6.00 23.57
N GLY A 458 -13.32 6.87 23.60
CA GLY A 458 -14.74 6.50 23.71
C GLY A 458 -15.32 5.85 22.45
N GLY A 459 -14.64 5.94 21.30
CA GLY A 459 -14.97 5.20 20.09
C GLY A 459 -14.43 3.76 20.06
N CYS A 460 -13.60 3.35 21.01
CA CYS A 460 -13.06 1.98 21.10
C CYS A 460 -13.83 1.06 22.08
N LEU A 461 -14.93 1.53 22.68
CA LEU A 461 -15.71 0.74 23.65
C LEU A 461 -17.21 0.61 23.31
N SER A 462 -17.66 1.10 22.14
CA SER A 462 -19.06 0.97 21.71
C SER A 462 -19.33 -0.15 20.70
N ASP A 463 -18.32 -0.90 20.24
CA ASP A 463 -18.50 -2.09 19.41
C ASP A 463 -18.09 -3.36 20.18
N ILE A 464 -18.88 -3.71 21.19
CA ILE A 464 -19.00 -5.10 21.66
C ILE A 464 -20.39 -5.57 21.23
N PRO A 465 -20.51 -6.51 20.28
CA PRO A 465 -21.80 -7.07 19.93
C PRO A 465 -22.32 -7.89 21.11
N TYR A 466 -23.61 -7.72 21.36
CA TYR A 466 -24.46 -8.49 22.25
C TYR A 466 -24.05 -9.97 22.43
N LEU A 467 -23.80 -10.36 23.68
CA LEU A 467 -24.23 -11.61 24.30
C LEU A 467 -24.44 -11.37 25.80
#